data_AF-A0AAE0XS57-F1
#
_entry.id   AF-A0AAE0XS57-F1
#
_cell.length_a   1.000
_cell.length_b   1.000
_cell.length_c   1.000
_cell.angle_alpha   90.00
_cell.angle_beta   90.00
_cell.angle_gamma   90.00
#
_symmetry.space_group_name_H-M   'P 1'
#
loop_
_entity.id
_entity.type
_entity.pdbx_description
1 polymer ?
#
loop_
_entity_poly.entity_id
_entity_poly.type
_entity_poly.pdbx_seq_one_letter_code
_entity_poly.pdbx_strand_id
1 'polypeptide(L)'
;MIKTIVDLYAAGTETVSSTIVWCVLFILQSTDVQKSIHAELDREVGQERQPTMEDQARLPYLGAVIKETQRLASTVPFSLMHKSVRK
;
A
#
# COMPACT_ATOMS: atom_id res chain seq x y z
N MET A 1 7.75 -10.62 24.97
CA MET A 1 6.45 -10.00 24.67
C MET A 1 6.60 -8.53 24.29
N ILE A 2 7.13 -7.65 25.17
CA ILE A 2 7.28 -6.20 24.87
C ILE A 2 8.12 -5.94 23.61
N LYS A 3 9.28 -6.58 23.46
CA LYS A 3 10.16 -6.39 22.28
C LYS A 3 9.43 -6.66 20.95
N THR A 4 8.73 -7.78 20.85
CA THR A 4 7.98 -8.16 19.64
C THR A 4 6.88 -7.15 19.30
N ILE A 5 6.22 -6.58 20.32
CA ILE A 5 5.20 -5.54 20.13
C ILE A 5 5.84 -4.26 19.58
N VAL A 6 6.97 -3.85 20.15
CA VAL A 6 7.72 -2.67 19.68
C VAL A 6 8.21 -2.87 18.25
N ASP A 7 8.78 -4.04 17.94
CA ASP A 7 9.24 -4.38 16.59
C ASP A 7 8.09 -4.31 15.57
N LEU A 8 6.93 -4.89 15.89
CA LEU A 8 5.73 -4.87 15.03
C LEU A 8 5.20 -3.44 14.83
N TYR A 9 5.11 -2.66 15.92
CA TYR A 9 4.61 -1.29 15.87
C TYR A 9 5.52 -0.40 15.02
N ALA A 10 6.83 -0.41 15.27
CA ALA A 10 7.79 0.41 14.55
C ALA A 10 7.88 0.03 13.07
N ALA A 11 7.99 -1.27 12.75
CA ALA A 11 8.07 -1.74 11.38
C ALA A 11 6.77 -1.45 10.59
N GLY A 12 5.60 -1.60 11.23
CA GLY A 12 4.31 -1.42 10.57
C GLY A 12 3.90 0.05 10.40
N THR A 13 4.23 0.93 11.36
CA THR A 13 3.73 2.31 11.35
C THR A 13 4.40 3.14 10.26
N GLU A 14 5.73 3.20 10.27
CA GLU A 14 6.49 4.10 9.39
C GLU A 14 6.43 3.66 7.92
N THR A 15 6.45 2.35 7.68
CA THR A 15 6.44 1.81 6.31
C THR A 15 5.06 1.96 5.66
N VAL A 16 3.98 1.75 6.41
CA VAL A 16 2.60 1.90 5.91
C VAL A 16 2.27 3.38 5.71
N SER A 17 2.62 4.26 6.65
CA SER A 17 2.38 5.71 6.53
C SER A 17 3.05 6.28 5.28
N SER A 18 4.34 5.96 5.08
CA SER A 18 5.11 6.36 3.91
C SER A 18 4.49 5.84 2.62
N THR A 19 4.07 4.57 2.59
CA THR A 19 3.42 3.97 1.41
C THR A 19 2.12 4.68 1.04
N ILE A 20 1.29 5.04 2.03
CA ILE A 20 0.04 5.77 1.80
C ILE A 20 0.32 7.16 1.22
N VAL A 21 1.29 7.89 1.77
CA VAL A 21 1.68 9.22 1.27
C VAL A 21 2.09 9.16 -0.20
N TRP A 22 2.96 8.21 -0.55
CA TRP A 22 3.37 8.01 -1.95
C TRP A 22 2.21 7.61 -2.86
N CYS A 23 1.31 6.73 -2.38
CA CYS A 23 0.14 6.31 -3.14
C CYS A 23 -0.74 7.52 -3.51
N VAL A 24 -1.06 8.34 -2.51
CA VAL A 24 -1.86 9.56 -2.71
C VAL A 24 -1.14 10.52 -3.66
N LEU A 25 0.17 10.73 -3.50
CA LEU A 25 0.95 11.59 -4.38
C LEU A 25 0.90 11.13 -5.85
N PHE A 26 1.10 9.84 -6.11
CA PHE A 26 1.07 9.31 -7.48
C PHE A 26 -0.32 9.38 -8.11
N ILE A 27 -1.38 9.15 -7.32
CA ILE A 27 -2.77 9.30 -7.76
C ILE A 27 -3.07 10.76 -8.11
N LEU A 28 -2.66 11.72 -7.26
CA LEU A 28 -2.87 13.15 -7.50
C LEU A 28 -2.16 13.65 -8.77
N GLN A 29 -1.01 13.07 -9.10
CA GLN A 29 -0.26 13.40 -10.31
C GLN A 29 -0.88 12.79 -11.59
N SER A 30 -1.75 11.78 -11.45
CA SER A 30 -2.27 10.97 -12.57
C SER A 30 -3.79 10.92 -12.56
N THR A 31 -4.43 11.95 -13.14
CA THR A 31 -5.90 12.08 -13.15
C THR A 31 -6.62 10.90 -13.81
N ASP A 32 -6.01 10.26 -14.82
CA ASP A 32 -6.58 9.08 -15.47
C ASP A 32 -6.57 7.86 -14.54
N VAL A 33 -5.48 7.67 -13.78
CA VAL A 33 -5.39 6.60 -12.76
C VAL A 33 -6.45 6.82 -11.69
N GLN A 34 -6.59 8.06 -11.20
CA GLN A 34 -7.63 8.39 -10.22
C GLN A 34 -9.04 8.06 -10.74
N LYS A 35 -9.37 8.45 -11.98
CA LYS A 35 -10.67 8.13 -12.60
C LYS A 35 -10.89 6.63 -12.73
N SER A 36 -9.88 5.87 -13.14
CA SER A 36 -9.97 4.41 -13.26
C SER A 36 -10.18 3.72 -11.92
N ILE A 37 -9.54 4.19 -10.84
CA ILE A 37 -9.78 3.69 -9.48
C ILE A 37 -11.23 3.94 -9.05
N HIS A 38 -11.72 5.17 -9.23
CA HIS A 38 -13.11 5.50 -8.87
C HIS A 38 -14.12 4.69 -9.70
N ALA A 39 -13.90 4.52 -11.00
CA ALA A 39 -14.76 3.71 -11.85
C ALA A 39 -14.80 2.23 -11.44
N GLU A 40 -13.65 1.66 -11.03
CA GLU A 40 -13.61 0.29 -10.48
C GLU A 40 -14.38 0.19 -9.16
N LEU A 41 -14.20 1.15 -8.25
CA LEU A 41 -14.93 1.20 -6.97
C LEU A 41 -16.44 1.34 -7.16
N ASP A 42 -16.87 2.26 -8.03
CA ASP A 42 -18.29 2.46 -8.34
C ASP A 42 -18.92 1.18 -8.93
N ARG A 43 -18.17 0.41 -9.74
CA ARG A 43 -18.64 -0.82 -10.35
C ARG A 43 -18.77 -1.98 -9.35
N GLU A 44 -17.78 -2.17 -8.48
CA GLU A 44 -17.67 -3.38 -7.64
C GLU A 44 -18.25 -3.20 -6.22
N VAL A 45 -18.18 -1.98 -5.70
CA VAL A 45 -18.64 -1.61 -4.34
C VAL A 45 -19.94 -0.82 -4.39
N GLY A 46 -20.08 0.08 -5.36
CA GLY A 46 -21.20 1.03 -5.44
C GLY A 46 -21.07 2.18 -4.45
N GLN A 47 -22.11 3.02 -4.37
CA GLN A 47 -22.11 4.25 -3.55
C GLN A 47 -22.91 4.14 -2.24
N GLU A 48 -23.59 3.01 -2.02
CA GLU A 48 -24.48 2.81 -0.86
C GLU A 48 -23.72 2.45 0.43
N ARG A 49 -22.46 2.04 0.31
CA ARG A 49 -21.63 1.61 1.45
C ARG A 49 -20.15 1.92 1.22
N GLN A 50 -19.38 1.88 2.31
CA GLN A 50 -17.92 1.96 2.24
C GLN A 50 -17.30 0.62 1.80
N PRO A 51 -16.10 0.65 1.17
CA PRO A 51 -15.35 -0.56 0.84
C PRO A 51 -14.95 -1.34 2.10
N THR A 52 -14.94 -2.66 1.99
CA THR A 52 -14.45 -3.58 3.05
C THR A 52 -13.35 -4.47 2.50
N MET A 53 -12.67 -5.22 3.37
CA MET A 53 -11.63 -6.16 2.94
C MET A 53 -12.16 -7.32 2.08
N GLU A 54 -13.46 -7.62 2.15
CA GLU A 54 -14.09 -8.63 1.30
C GLU A 54 -14.13 -8.20 -0.18
N ASP A 55 -14.11 -6.89 -0.45
CA ASP A 55 -14.10 -6.34 -1.81
C ASP A 55 -12.74 -6.46 -2.49
N GLN A 56 -11.66 -6.67 -1.73
CA GLN A 56 -10.29 -6.57 -2.23
C GLN A 56 -10.03 -7.44 -3.46
N ALA A 57 -10.57 -8.67 -3.50
CA ALA A 57 -10.41 -9.59 -4.62
C ALA A 57 -11.07 -9.09 -5.92
N ARG A 58 -12.06 -8.20 -5.80
CA ARG A 58 -12.80 -7.60 -6.93
C ARG A 58 -12.23 -6.27 -7.39
N LEU A 59 -11.20 -5.75 -6.71
CA LEU A 59 -10.55 -4.47 -7.02
C LEU A 59 -9.12 -4.68 -7.58
N PRO A 60 -8.94 -5.40 -8.71
CA PRO A 60 -7.62 -5.72 -9.24
C PRO A 60 -6.84 -4.49 -9.70
N TYR A 61 -7.49 -3.44 -10.21
CA TYR A 61 -6.82 -2.21 -10.65
C TYR A 61 -6.30 -1.41 -9.46
N LEU A 62 -7.11 -1.20 -8.42
CA LEU A 62 -6.63 -0.60 -7.18
C LEU A 62 -5.47 -1.41 -6.57
N GLY A 63 -5.58 -2.74 -6.58
CA GLY A 63 -4.50 -3.63 -6.16
C GLY A 63 -3.22 -3.46 -6.99
N ALA A 64 -3.34 -3.21 -8.30
CA ALA A 64 -2.20 -2.91 -9.16
C ALA A 64 -1.59 -1.53 -8.85
N VAL A 65 -2.39 -0.51 -8.59
CA VAL A 65 -1.91 0.84 -8.20
C VAL A 65 -1.11 0.79 -6.90
N ILE A 66 -1.56 0.03 -5.90
CA ILE A 66 -0.81 -0.16 -4.63
C ILE A 66 0.53 -0.84 -4.90
N LYS A 67 0.56 -1.91 -5.69
CA LYS A 67 1.81 -2.61 -6.05
C LYS A 67 2.76 -1.70 -6.81
N GLU A 68 2.25 -0.90 -7.73
CA GLU A 68 3.06 0.02 -8.52
C GLU A 68 3.59 1.17 -7.67
N THR A 69 2.79 1.66 -6.72
CA THR A 69 3.25 2.60 -5.70
C THR A 69 4.43 2.03 -4.92
N GLN A 70 4.33 0.79 -4.44
CA GLN A 70 5.41 0.13 -3.70
C GLN A 70 6.67 -0.06 -4.58
N ARG A 71 6.49 -0.38 -5.87
CA ARG A 71 7.59 -0.51 -6.83
C ARG A 71 8.33 0.81 -7.04
N LEU A 72 7.59 1.92 -7.16
CA LEU A 72 8.13 3.26 -7.44
C LEU A 72 8.71 3.94 -6.20
N ALA A 73 7.97 3.92 -5.08
CA ALA A 73 8.35 4.59 -3.84
C ALA A 73 9.53 3.92 -3.14
N SER A 74 9.60 2.58 -3.19
CA SER A 74 10.65 1.78 -2.56
C SER A 74 11.01 2.26 -1.15
N THR A 75 10.02 2.31 -0.24
CA THR A 75 10.13 2.91 1.11
C THR A 75 11.34 2.43 1.93
N VAL A 76 11.83 1.21 1.67
CA VAL A 76 13.03 0.65 2.30
C VAL A 76 13.96 0.10 1.21
N PRO A 77 14.65 0.96 0.45
CA PRO A 77 15.31 0.56 -0.80
C PRO A 77 16.53 -0.34 -0.59
N PHE A 78 17.10 -0.33 0.62
CA PHE A 78 18.27 -1.13 1.00
C PHE A 78 17.95 -2.28 1.95
N SER A 79 16.67 -2.56 2.21
CA SER A 79 16.24 -3.52 3.23
C SER A 79 16.89 -3.26 4.62
N LEU A 80 16.91 -4.27 5.48
CA LEU A 80 17.62 -4.22 6.76
C LEU A 80 19.05 -4.73 6.60
N MET A 81 19.96 -4.23 7.44
CA MET A 81 21.36 -4.66 7.43
C MET A 81 21.48 -6.15 7.75
N HIS A 82 22.06 -6.92 6.82
CA HIS A 82 22.33 -8.34 6.97
C HIS A 82 23.80 -8.59 7.35
N LYS A 83 24.08 -9.75 7.96
CA LYS A 83 25.44 -10.24 8.23
C LYS A 83 25.56 -11.73 7.88
N SER A 84 26.71 -12.17 7.38
CA SER A 84 26.97 -13.61 7.21
C SER A 84 27.15 -14.28 8.58
N VAL A 85 26.65 -15.51 8.71
CA VAL A 85 26.71 -16.28 9.97
C VAL A 85 27.95 -17.20 10.03
N ARG A 86 28.66 -17.38 8.91
CA ARG A 86 29.89 -18.19 8.82
C ARG A 86 31.10 -17.30 8.52
N LYS A 87 32.24 -17.65 9.13
CA LYS A 87 33.58 -17.18 8.73
C LYS A 87 34.04 -17.94 7.49
#